data_AF-A0A7S0USL0-F1
#
_entry.id   AF-A0A7S0USL0-F1
#
_cell.length_a   1.000
_cell.length_b   1.000
_cell.length_c   1.000
_cell.angle_alpha   90.00
_cell.angle_beta   90.00
_cell.angle_gamma   90.00
#
_symmetry.space_group_name_H-M   'P 1'
#
loop_
_entity.id
_entity.type
_entity.pdbx_description
1 polymer ?
#
loop_
_entity_poly.entity_id
_entity_poly.type
_entity_poly.pdbx_seq_one_letter_code
_entity_poly.pdbx_strand_id
1 'polypeptide(L)'
;RSSRMAFEDRPGVWSRYENVTADGKHIPYYHNEETENTRWNLPPSCAWRRYIRNNTYADVQSGKALSSKEPYYANLVTKQQVDFIPPAVAWTRVRTTGSDQPHFYNWRVNISRVHPPAELSEEDLDSLMKAPINRHWYSHTTDEIIWVDPQSNPRWRKFHDEEHDRDFYLDVFTGESSWEAPVELSWEEAATEEGAAYFYNSVTGQSHWEKPDHWTVVEKDEL
;
A
#
# COMPACT_ATOMS: atom_id res chain seq x y z
N ARG A 1 -9.78 -21.01 0.19
CA ARG A 1 -8.76 -21.70 1.02
C ARG A 1 -7.57 -20.75 1.16
N SER A 2 -7.43 -20.07 2.29
CA SER A 2 -6.27 -19.21 2.53
C SER A 2 -5.06 -20.12 2.72
N SER A 3 -4.23 -20.25 1.68
CA SER A 3 -2.91 -20.85 1.84
C SER A 3 -2.14 -19.95 2.79
N ARG A 4 -1.68 -20.51 3.92
CA ARG A 4 -0.75 -19.83 4.84
C ARG A 4 0.37 -19.23 3.99
N MET A 5 0.52 -17.90 4.01
CA MET A 5 1.57 -17.23 3.23
C MET A 5 2.90 -17.92 3.52
N ALA A 6 3.63 -18.30 2.47
CA ALA A 6 4.89 -19.03 2.60
C ALA A 6 5.99 -18.04 2.93
N PHE A 7 6.07 -17.68 4.20
CA PHE A 7 7.25 -17.11 4.80
C PHE A 7 8.08 -18.28 5.33
N GLU A 8 9.26 -18.51 4.76
CA GLU A 8 10.23 -19.44 5.37
C GLU A 8 10.61 -18.91 6.76
N ASP A 9 10.94 -17.62 6.83
CA ASP A 9 11.17 -16.84 8.05
C ASP A 9 10.29 -15.58 8.07
N ARG A 10 10.09 -15.01 9.25
CA ARG A 10 9.30 -13.78 9.41
C ARG A 10 9.92 -12.62 8.60
N PRO A 11 9.10 -11.70 8.06
CA PRO A 11 9.60 -10.44 7.51
C PRO A 11 10.48 -9.69 8.50
N GLY A 12 11.52 -9.04 7.98
CA GLY A 12 12.48 -8.22 8.72
C GLY A 12 13.65 -8.99 9.34
N VAL A 13 13.65 -10.32 9.30
CA VAL A 13 14.73 -11.17 9.85
C VAL A 13 15.97 -11.16 8.95
N TRP A 14 15.78 -10.97 7.65
CA TRP A 14 16.88 -11.01 6.68
C TRP A 14 17.43 -9.60 6.42
N SER A 15 18.74 -9.51 6.28
CA SER A 15 19.47 -8.32 5.83
C SER A 15 20.16 -8.62 4.49
N ARG A 16 20.03 -7.71 3.53
CA ARG A 16 20.68 -7.79 2.22
C ARG A 16 22.02 -7.08 2.29
N TYR A 17 23.06 -7.76 1.86
CA TYR A 17 24.40 -7.23 1.71
C TYR A 17 24.91 -7.52 0.30
N GLU A 18 26.04 -6.92 -0.05
CA GLU A 18 26.70 -7.14 -1.33
C GLU A 18 28.15 -7.53 -1.10
N ASN A 19 28.61 -8.53 -1.83
CA ASN A 19 30.02 -8.86 -1.94
C ASN A 19 30.53 -8.36 -3.30
N VAL A 20 31.74 -7.79 -3.31
CA VAL A 20 32.41 -7.35 -4.54
C VAL A 20 33.42 -8.41 -4.92
N THR A 21 33.22 -9.04 -6.07
CA THR A 21 34.16 -10.03 -6.61
C THR A 21 35.43 -9.36 -7.14
N ALA A 22 36.46 -10.16 -7.42
CA ALA A 22 37.74 -9.66 -7.94
C ALA A 22 37.61 -8.88 -9.27
N ASP A 23 36.56 -9.18 -10.07
CA ASP A 23 36.18 -8.49 -11.30
C ASP A 23 35.27 -7.26 -11.07
N GLY A 24 35.03 -6.87 -9.82
CA GLY A 24 34.23 -5.69 -9.47
C GLY A 24 32.72 -5.90 -9.54
N LYS A 25 32.24 -7.14 -9.70
CA LYS A 25 30.80 -7.44 -9.75
C LYS A 25 30.22 -7.49 -8.33
N HIS A 26 29.12 -6.79 -8.14
CA HIS A 26 28.34 -6.84 -6.91
C HIS A 26 27.42 -8.06 -6.93
N ILE A 27 27.57 -8.94 -5.93
CA ILE A 27 26.75 -10.14 -5.76
C ILE A 27 26.00 -10.00 -4.43
N PRO A 28 24.65 -9.96 -4.46
CA PRO A 28 23.89 -9.87 -3.23
C PRO A 28 23.95 -11.19 -2.45
N TYR A 29 23.99 -11.08 -1.13
CA TYR A 29 23.78 -12.18 -0.21
C TYR A 29 22.87 -11.74 0.94
N TYR A 30 22.28 -12.72 1.61
CA TYR A 30 21.28 -12.53 2.64
C TYR A 30 21.77 -13.16 3.93
N HIS A 31 21.78 -12.38 5.01
CA HIS A 31 22.12 -12.83 6.35
C HIS A 31 20.89 -12.76 7.24
N ASN A 32 20.60 -13.86 7.94
CA ASN A 32 19.52 -13.95 8.90
C ASN A 32 20.03 -13.49 10.26
N GLU A 33 19.48 -12.41 10.79
CA GLU A 33 19.96 -11.81 12.03
C GLU A 33 19.56 -12.60 13.29
N GLU A 34 18.60 -13.51 13.20
CA GLU A 34 18.17 -14.35 14.33
C GLU A 34 18.98 -15.65 14.43
N THR A 35 19.36 -16.23 13.30
CA THR A 35 20.05 -17.53 13.24
C THR A 35 21.52 -17.45 12.83
N GLU A 36 21.99 -16.24 12.50
CA GLU A 36 23.35 -15.95 12.00
C GLU A 36 23.71 -16.70 10.71
N ASN A 37 22.71 -17.27 10.02
CA ASN A 37 22.92 -18.01 8.79
C ASN A 37 22.98 -17.07 7.58
N THR A 38 23.91 -17.36 6.67
CA THR A 38 24.06 -16.64 5.40
C THR A 38 23.66 -17.51 4.22
N ARG A 39 22.99 -16.92 3.22
CA ARG A 39 22.69 -17.57 1.94
C ARG A 39 22.82 -16.59 0.77
N TRP A 40 23.12 -17.14 -0.40
CA TRP A 40 23.19 -16.38 -1.66
C TRP A 40 21.85 -16.35 -2.39
N ASN A 41 21.02 -17.38 -2.19
CA ASN A 41 19.70 -17.46 -2.79
C ASN A 41 18.73 -16.51 -2.09
N LEU A 42 17.91 -15.82 -2.89
CA LEU A 42 16.87 -14.92 -2.40
C LEU A 42 15.90 -15.66 -1.45
N PRO A 43 15.78 -15.26 -0.17
CA PRO A 43 14.81 -15.83 0.75
C PRO A 43 13.37 -15.58 0.29
N PRO A 44 12.42 -16.50 0.55
CA PRO A 44 11.01 -16.30 0.23
C PRO A 44 10.40 -15.03 0.84
N SER A 45 10.78 -14.64 2.06
CA SER A 45 10.33 -13.38 2.67
C SER A 45 10.78 -12.16 1.85
N CYS A 46 11.97 -12.18 1.25
CA CYS A 46 12.51 -11.10 0.43
C CYS A 46 12.09 -11.15 -1.05
N ALA A 47 11.35 -12.19 -1.46
CA ALA A 47 11.01 -12.47 -2.85
C ALA A 47 9.66 -11.89 -3.30
N TRP A 48 8.96 -11.15 -2.45
CA TRP A 48 7.69 -10.51 -2.79
C TRP A 48 7.92 -9.25 -3.63
N ARG A 49 7.15 -9.10 -4.72
CA ARG A 49 7.19 -7.93 -5.59
C ARG A 49 5.78 -7.47 -5.93
N ARG A 50 5.60 -6.16 -6.06
CA ARG A 50 4.36 -5.53 -6.51
C ARG A 50 4.32 -5.51 -8.04
N TYR A 51 3.16 -5.84 -8.59
CA TYR A 51 2.87 -5.79 -10.02
C TYR A 51 1.52 -5.15 -10.24
N ILE A 52 1.26 -4.69 -11.47
CA ILE A 52 -0.05 -4.22 -11.89
C ILE A 52 -0.59 -5.22 -12.93
N ARG A 53 -1.82 -5.69 -12.74
CA ARG A 53 -2.55 -6.49 -13.74
C ARG A 53 -3.70 -5.69 -14.32
N ASN A 54 -4.00 -5.93 -15.59
CA ASN A 54 -5.26 -5.50 -16.17
C ASN A 54 -6.31 -6.55 -15.81
N ASN A 55 -7.38 -6.13 -15.14
CA ASN A 55 -8.52 -6.96 -14.83
C ASN A 55 -9.72 -6.51 -15.66
N THR A 56 -10.56 -7.46 -16.06
CA THR A 56 -11.77 -7.17 -16.83
C THR A 56 -12.99 -7.60 -16.03
N TYR A 57 -13.87 -6.65 -15.76
CA TYR A 57 -15.13 -6.85 -15.08
C TYR A 57 -16.28 -6.84 -16.07
N ALA A 58 -17.32 -7.62 -15.77
CA ALA A 58 -18.59 -7.52 -16.47
C ALA A 58 -19.48 -6.56 -15.69
N ASP A 59 -19.91 -5.47 -16.31
CA ASP A 59 -20.99 -4.67 -15.73
C ASP A 59 -22.30 -5.46 -15.82
N VAL A 60 -22.92 -5.70 -14.67
CA VAL A 60 -24.18 -6.43 -14.58
C VAL A 60 -25.35 -5.63 -15.17
N GLN A 61 -25.24 -4.30 -15.27
CA GLN A 61 -26.29 -3.42 -15.81
C GLN A 61 -26.18 -3.23 -17.32
N SER A 62 -25.03 -2.80 -17.84
CA SER A 62 -24.84 -2.55 -19.28
C SER A 62 -24.36 -3.77 -20.08
N GLY A 63 -23.83 -4.81 -19.43
CA GLY A 63 -23.16 -5.93 -20.08
C GLY A 63 -21.82 -5.57 -20.73
N LYS A 64 -21.33 -4.34 -20.58
CA LYS A 64 -20.05 -3.88 -21.13
C LYS A 64 -18.88 -4.47 -20.34
N ALA A 65 -17.81 -4.79 -21.05
CA ALA A 65 -16.54 -5.20 -20.43
C ALA A 65 -15.78 -3.97 -19.95
N LEU A 66 -15.48 -3.92 -18.66
CA LEU A 66 -14.79 -2.80 -18.01
C LEU A 66 -13.38 -3.22 -17.63
N SER A 67 -12.37 -2.42 -18.01
CA SER A 67 -10.98 -2.73 -17.68
C SER A 67 -10.45 -1.87 -16.54
N SER A 68 -9.84 -2.49 -15.55
CA SER A 68 -9.19 -1.82 -14.41
C SER A 68 -7.75 -2.28 -14.25
N LYS A 69 -6.89 -1.40 -13.75
CA LYS A 69 -5.50 -1.72 -13.42
C LYS A 69 -5.39 -1.91 -11.91
N GLU A 70 -4.99 -3.11 -11.49
CA GLU A 70 -5.00 -3.49 -10.08
C GLU A 70 -3.62 -3.96 -9.61
N PRO A 71 -3.18 -3.52 -8.43
CA PRO A 71 -1.97 -4.07 -7.84
C PRO A 71 -2.22 -5.51 -7.38
N TYR A 72 -1.26 -6.37 -7.66
CA TYR A 72 -1.15 -7.69 -7.03
C TYR A 72 0.30 -7.93 -6.65
N TYR A 73 0.52 -8.84 -5.72
CA TYR A 73 1.84 -9.18 -5.21
C TYR A 73 2.15 -10.62 -5.55
N ALA A 74 3.34 -10.86 -6.11
CA ALA A 74 3.80 -12.20 -6.43
C ALA A 74 5.12 -12.50 -5.74
N ASN A 75 5.27 -13.74 -5.28
CA ASN A 75 6.51 -14.24 -4.73
C ASN A 75 7.33 -14.93 -5.82
N LEU A 76 8.53 -14.42 -6.09
CA LEU A 76 9.39 -14.93 -7.16
C LEU A 76 9.92 -16.34 -6.90
N VAL A 77 10.02 -16.76 -5.64
CA VAL A 77 10.53 -18.08 -5.24
C VAL A 77 9.40 -19.08 -5.15
N THR A 78 8.36 -18.79 -4.37
CA THR A 78 7.26 -19.73 -4.08
C THR A 78 6.16 -19.72 -5.14
N LYS A 79 6.19 -18.76 -6.07
CA LYS A 79 5.19 -18.53 -7.11
C LYS A 79 3.79 -18.19 -6.59
N GLN A 80 3.66 -17.90 -5.29
CA GLN A 80 2.40 -17.43 -4.71
C GLN A 80 2.03 -16.06 -5.25
N GLN A 81 0.71 -15.81 -5.36
CA GLN A 81 0.16 -14.50 -5.71
C GLN A 81 -0.94 -14.13 -4.72
N VAL A 82 -1.02 -12.85 -4.37
CA VAL A 82 -2.02 -12.29 -3.47
C VAL A 82 -2.43 -10.89 -3.93
N ASP A 83 -3.67 -10.52 -3.63
CA ASP A 83 -4.26 -9.23 -4.03
C ASP A 83 -4.26 -8.21 -2.88
N PHE A 84 -3.57 -8.54 -1.79
CA PHE A 84 -3.36 -7.69 -0.62
C PHE A 84 -1.87 -7.53 -0.36
N ILE A 85 -1.49 -6.45 0.33
CA ILE A 85 -0.10 -6.16 0.66
C ILE A 85 0.43 -7.27 1.60
N PRO A 86 1.41 -8.09 1.19
CA PRO A 86 1.98 -9.10 2.06
C PRO A 86 2.83 -8.42 3.14
N PRO A 87 2.89 -8.98 4.37
CA PRO A 87 3.77 -8.51 5.43
C PRO A 87 5.21 -8.20 5.00
N ALA A 88 5.78 -8.94 4.06
CA ALA A 88 7.13 -8.71 3.54
C ALA A 88 7.37 -7.29 2.99
N VAL A 89 6.38 -6.67 2.35
CA VAL A 89 6.53 -5.36 1.69
C VAL A 89 5.77 -4.25 2.42
N ALA A 90 5.22 -4.55 3.59
CA ALA A 90 4.43 -3.63 4.39
C ALA A 90 5.32 -2.71 5.24
N TRP A 91 6.26 -2.01 4.61
CA TRP A 91 7.23 -1.13 5.27
C TRP A 91 6.94 0.34 4.98
N THR A 92 7.01 1.16 6.01
CA THR A 92 6.90 2.63 5.95
C THR A 92 8.11 3.27 6.65
N ARG A 93 8.25 4.60 6.53
CA ARG A 93 9.22 5.37 7.32
C ARG A 93 8.51 6.09 8.45
N VAL A 94 9.02 5.92 9.66
CA VAL A 94 8.51 6.60 10.84
C VAL A 94 9.64 7.28 11.61
N ARG A 95 9.29 8.26 12.42
CA ARG A 95 10.17 8.94 13.37
C ARG A 95 9.38 9.13 14.65
N THR A 96 9.90 8.58 15.74
CA THR A 96 9.31 8.71 17.08
C THR A 96 9.84 9.95 17.78
N THR A 97 9.05 10.48 18.72
CA THR A 97 9.46 11.58 19.59
C THR A 97 10.76 11.21 20.34
N GLY A 98 11.79 12.05 20.21
CA GLY A 98 13.11 11.81 20.80
C GLY A 98 14.11 11.01 19.95
N SER A 99 13.71 10.50 18.78
CA SER A 99 14.67 9.99 17.77
C SER A 99 14.95 11.05 16.72
N ASP A 100 16.22 11.39 16.52
CA ASP A 100 16.62 12.38 15.50
C ASP A 100 16.58 11.78 14.08
N GLN A 101 16.69 10.45 13.97
CA GLN A 101 16.75 9.73 12.70
C GLN A 101 15.48 8.91 12.44
N PRO A 102 14.88 9.02 11.24
CA PRO A 102 13.77 8.15 10.85
C PRO A 102 14.24 6.71 10.66
N HIS A 103 13.36 5.77 10.95
CA HIS A 103 13.59 4.34 10.81
C HIS A 103 12.47 3.68 10.00
N PHE A 104 12.72 2.47 9.52
CA PHE A 104 11.74 1.67 8.79
C PHE A 104 10.84 0.94 9.78
N TYR A 105 9.53 1.00 9.57
CA TYR A 105 8.54 0.31 10.39
C TYR A 105 7.66 -0.58 9.54
N ASN A 106 7.51 -1.83 9.94
CA ASN A 106 6.60 -2.77 9.32
C ASN A 106 5.31 -2.88 10.12
N TRP A 107 4.22 -2.32 9.58
CA TRP A 107 2.95 -2.23 10.31
C TRP A 107 2.16 -3.54 10.35
N ARG A 108 2.47 -4.53 9.50
CA ARG A 108 1.74 -5.82 9.50
C ARG A 108 2.30 -6.84 10.48
N VAL A 109 3.58 -6.72 10.83
CA VAL A 109 4.23 -7.59 11.82
C VAL A 109 4.73 -6.83 13.05
N ASN A 110 4.50 -5.51 13.10
CA ASN A 110 4.85 -4.63 14.21
C ASN A 110 6.34 -4.72 14.62
N ILE A 111 7.23 -4.45 13.66
CA ILE A 111 8.68 -4.41 13.88
C ILE A 111 9.28 -3.14 13.28
N SER A 112 10.39 -2.66 13.85
CA SER A 112 11.16 -1.52 13.33
C SER A 112 12.61 -1.89 13.05
N ARG A 113 13.22 -1.19 12.08
CA ARG A 113 14.62 -1.36 11.69
C ARG A 113 15.26 -0.02 11.34
N VAL A 114 16.51 0.15 11.78
CA VAL A 114 17.31 1.32 11.43
C VAL A 114 17.80 1.24 9.97
N HIS A 115 18.12 0.03 9.51
CA HIS A 115 18.62 -0.21 8.16
C HIS A 115 17.49 -0.55 7.19
N PRO A 116 17.69 -0.32 5.88
CA PRO A 116 16.74 -0.70 4.84
C PRO A 116 16.36 -2.19 4.92
N PRO A 117 15.06 -2.53 4.88
CA PRO A 117 14.60 -3.91 4.87
C PRO A 117 15.05 -4.66 3.60
N ALA A 118 15.55 -5.88 3.77
CA ALA A 118 16.00 -6.71 2.64
C ALA A 118 14.86 -7.13 1.71
N GLU A 119 13.62 -7.05 2.18
CA GLU A 119 12.43 -7.40 1.43
C GLU A 119 12.04 -6.36 0.37
N LEU A 120 12.46 -5.11 0.53
CA LEU A 120 12.15 -4.06 -0.42
C LEU A 120 13.09 -4.15 -1.61
N SER A 121 12.53 -4.00 -2.82
CA SER A 121 13.34 -3.79 -4.02
C SER A 121 13.98 -2.39 -3.98
N GLU A 122 14.97 -2.15 -4.83
CA GLU A 122 15.61 -0.82 -4.94
C GLU A 122 14.60 0.27 -5.35
N GLU A 123 13.66 -0.07 -6.24
CA GLU A 123 12.58 0.83 -6.66
C GLU A 123 11.59 1.14 -5.52
N ASP A 124 11.18 0.10 -4.77
CA ASP A 124 10.30 0.27 -3.62
C ASP A 124 10.99 1.10 -2.52
N LEU A 125 12.28 0.85 -2.29
CA LEU A 125 13.08 1.59 -1.32
C LEU A 125 13.23 3.05 -1.73
N ASP A 126 13.56 3.35 -2.99
CA ASP A 126 13.65 4.72 -3.51
C ASP A 126 12.32 5.46 -3.38
N SER A 127 11.21 4.80 -3.74
CA SER A 127 9.86 5.34 -3.56
C SER A 127 9.56 5.63 -2.10
N LEU A 128 9.92 4.71 -1.20
CA LEU A 128 9.71 4.86 0.24
C LEU A 128 10.58 5.95 0.87
N MET A 129 11.82 6.12 0.39
CA MET A 129 12.72 7.18 0.86
C MET A 129 12.25 8.57 0.44
N LYS A 130 11.54 8.70 -0.68
CA LYS A 130 10.91 9.94 -1.15
C LYS A 130 9.56 10.22 -0.49
N ALA A 131 8.92 9.22 0.11
CA ALA A 131 7.66 9.39 0.80
C ALA A 131 7.81 10.22 2.09
N PRO A 132 6.78 10.99 2.49
CA PRO A 132 6.75 11.66 3.79
C PRO A 132 6.95 10.69 4.95
N ILE A 133 7.68 11.12 5.98
CA ILE A 133 7.88 10.37 7.22
C ILE A 133 6.56 10.38 8.02
N ASN A 134 6.30 9.32 8.79
CA ASN A 134 5.05 9.15 9.54
C ASN A 134 3.80 9.24 8.66
N ARG A 135 3.88 8.93 7.37
CA ARG A 135 2.69 8.92 6.51
C ARG A 135 1.75 7.80 6.95
N HIS A 136 0.63 8.17 7.54
CA HIS A 136 -0.47 7.29 7.90
C HIS A 136 -1.82 8.01 7.74
N TRP A 137 -2.86 7.20 7.70
CA TRP A 137 -4.25 7.62 7.70
C TRP A 137 -4.86 7.14 9.00
N TYR A 138 -5.69 7.94 9.63
CA TYR A 138 -6.43 7.57 10.81
C TYR A 138 -7.92 7.48 10.47
N SER A 139 -8.58 6.46 11.01
CA SER A 139 -10.03 6.36 10.93
C SER A 139 -10.67 6.73 12.26
N HIS A 140 -11.47 7.81 12.27
CA HIS A 140 -12.23 8.24 13.45
C HIS A 140 -13.40 7.30 13.78
N THR A 141 -13.87 6.54 12.79
CA THR A 141 -14.96 5.58 12.96
C THR A 141 -14.50 4.29 13.64
N THR A 142 -13.32 3.79 13.26
CA THR A 142 -12.77 2.54 13.82
C THR A 142 -11.70 2.77 14.89
N ASP A 143 -11.24 4.00 15.08
CA ASP A 143 -10.11 4.38 15.95
C ASP A 143 -8.81 3.64 15.56
N GLU A 144 -8.62 3.40 14.25
CA GLU A 144 -7.49 2.64 13.71
C GLU A 144 -6.53 3.51 12.88
N ILE A 145 -5.24 3.19 12.97
CA ILE A 145 -4.21 3.75 12.09
C ILE A 145 -4.00 2.80 10.89
N ILE A 146 -4.17 3.35 9.70
CA ILE A 146 -3.99 2.70 8.40
C ILE A 146 -2.70 3.25 7.78
N TRP A 147 -1.80 2.38 7.34
CA TRP A 147 -0.50 2.76 6.77
C TRP A 147 -0.46 2.70 5.24
N VAL A 148 -1.62 2.49 4.64
CA VAL A 148 -1.82 2.31 3.21
C VAL A 148 -2.85 3.31 2.75
N ASP A 149 -2.57 3.96 1.63
CA ASP A 149 -3.50 4.89 1.04
C ASP A 149 -4.81 4.16 0.66
N PRO A 150 -5.95 4.49 1.27
CA PRO A 150 -7.20 3.80 0.96
C PRO A 150 -7.66 3.99 -0.50
N GLN A 151 -7.13 4.99 -1.24
CA GLN A 151 -7.40 5.24 -2.66
C GLN A 151 -6.41 4.50 -3.55
N SER A 152 -5.32 3.95 -3.00
CA SER A 152 -4.41 3.11 -3.78
C SER A 152 -4.99 1.73 -4.09
N ASN A 153 -6.01 1.29 -3.33
CA ASN A 153 -6.78 0.08 -3.62
C ASN A 153 -8.21 0.14 -3.03
N PRO A 154 -9.08 1.05 -3.49
CA PRO A 154 -10.43 1.18 -2.94
C PRO A 154 -11.26 -0.05 -3.27
N ARG A 155 -12.33 -0.30 -2.53
CA ARG A 155 -13.27 -1.38 -2.86
C ARG A 155 -14.08 -1.07 -4.12
N TRP A 156 -14.43 0.19 -4.29
CA TRP A 156 -15.17 0.68 -5.45
C TRP A 156 -14.22 1.26 -6.50
N ARG A 157 -14.58 1.12 -7.77
CA ARG A 157 -13.84 1.65 -8.93
C ARG A 157 -14.73 2.58 -9.72
N LYS A 158 -14.24 3.78 -9.98
CA LYS A 158 -14.89 4.74 -10.87
C LYS A 158 -14.63 4.34 -12.32
N PHE A 159 -15.70 4.24 -13.10
CA PHE A 159 -15.71 4.02 -14.54
C PHE A 159 -16.53 5.13 -15.21
N HIS A 160 -16.22 5.41 -16.48
CA HIS A 160 -16.97 6.37 -17.27
C HIS A 160 -17.84 5.62 -18.27
N ASP A 161 -19.14 5.87 -18.27
CA ASP A 161 -20.05 5.35 -19.27
C ASP A 161 -20.22 6.35 -20.42
N GLU A 162 -19.80 5.93 -21.61
CA GLU A 162 -19.86 6.72 -22.84
C GLU A 162 -21.30 6.87 -23.36
N GLU A 163 -22.21 5.95 -23.04
CA GLU A 163 -23.60 6.00 -23.53
C GLU A 163 -24.40 7.11 -22.83
N HIS A 164 -24.22 7.24 -21.51
CA HIS A 164 -24.91 8.24 -20.69
C HIS A 164 -24.05 9.48 -20.39
N ASP A 165 -22.81 9.54 -20.89
CA ASP A 165 -21.82 10.59 -20.61
C ASP A 165 -21.69 10.88 -19.09
N ARG A 166 -21.63 9.80 -18.30
CA ARG A 166 -21.66 9.88 -16.83
C ARG A 166 -20.76 8.84 -16.20
N ASP A 167 -20.17 9.21 -15.06
CA ASP A 167 -19.40 8.29 -14.24
C ASP A 167 -20.30 7.36 -13.40
N PHE A 168 -19.86 6.11 -13.24
CA PHE A 168 -20.46 5.11 -12.37
C PHE A 168 -19.37 4.36 -11.59
N TYR A 169 -19.78 3.60 -10.58
CA TYR A 169 -18.90 2.99 -9.60
C TYR A 169 -19.17 1.49 -9.50
N LEU A 170 -18.13 0.67 -9.58
CA LEU A 170 -18.21 -0.80 -9.49
C LEU A 170 -17.51 -1.30 -8.23
N ASP A 171 -18.20 -2.07 -7.41
CA ASP A 171 -17.61 -2.85 -6.31
C ASP A 171 -16.88 -4.05 -6.92
N VAL A 172 -15.56 -4.09 -6.81
CA VAL A 172 -14.76 -5.17 -7.41
C VAL A 172 -14.85 -6.51 -6.68
N PHE A 173 -15.42 -6.53 -5.47
CA PHE A 173 -15.61 -7.74 -4.68
C PHE A 173 -16.97 -8.38 -4.94
N THR A 174 -18.03 -7.58 -5.07
CA THR A 174 -19.39 -8.08 -5.33
C THR A 174 -19.76 -8.08 -6.82
N GLY A 175 -19.08 -7.25 -7.63
CA GLY A 175 -19.42 -7.00 -9.03
C GLY A 175 -20.61 -6.05 -9.20
N GLU A 176 -21.07 -5.39 -8.14
CA GLU A 176 -22.22 -4.49 -8.19
C GLU A 176 -21.82 -3.12 -8.74
N SER A 177 -22.61 -2.58 -9.67
CA SER A 177 -22.45 -1.23 -10.20
C SER A 177 -23.48 -0.25 -9.61
N SER A 178 -23.07 0.98 -9.39
CA SER A 178 -23.86 2.09 -8.84
C SER A 178 -23.56 3.38 -9.60
N TRP A 179 -24.60 4.11 -10.00
CA TRP A 179 -24.47 5.47 -10.57
C TRP A 179 -24.15 6.53 -9.52
N GLU A 180 -24.43 6.21 -8.25
CA GLU A 180 -24.10 7.04 -7.12
C GLU A 180 -22.71 6.69 -6.62
N ALA A 181 -21.91 7.74 -6.42
CA ALA A 181 -20.61 7.60 -5.82
C ALA A 181 -20.78 6.99 -4.42
N PRO A 182 -20.08 5.89 -4.10
CA PRO A 182 -20.12 5.35 -2.76
C PRO A 182 -19.53 6.39 -1.82
N VAL A 183 -20.08 6.48 -0.61
CA VAL A 183 -19.65 7.47 0.40
C VAL A 183 -18.13 7.47 0.59
N GLU A 184 -17.51 6.29 0.46
CA GLU A 184 -16.06 6.09 0.54
C GLU A 184 -15.25 6.86 -0.51
N LEU A 185 -15.79 7.05 -1.72
CA LEU A 185 -15.15 7.72 -2.87
C LEU A 185 -15.67 9.14 -3.14
N SER A 186 -16.68 9.60 -2.39
CA SER A 186 -17.43 10.83 -2.70
C SER A 186 -16.89 12.10 -2.04
N TRP A 187 -15.62 12.07 -1.62
CA TRP A 187 -15.01 13.16 -0.88
C TRP A 187 -14.02 13.92 -1.74
N GLU A 188 -14.21 15.22 -1.81
CA GLU A 188 -13.45 16.14 -2.65
C GLU A 188 -12.69 17.13 -1.78
N GLU A 189 -11.50 17.52 -2.23
CA GLU A 189 -10.73 18.62 -1.64
C GLU A 189 -11.14 19.93 -2.30
N ALA A 190 -11.55 20.90 -1.50
CA ALA A 190 -11.95 22.24 -1.90
C ALA A 190 -11.14 23.28 -1.11
N ALA A 191 -11.11 24.52 -1.58
CA ALA A 191 -10.41 25.61 -0.90
C ALA A 191 -11.39 26.76 -0.58
N THR A 192 -11.22 27.40 0.57
CA THR A 192 -11.91 28.66 0.88
C THR A 192 -11.36 29.81 0.06
N GLU A 193 -12.08 30.94 0.01
CA GLU A 193 -11.59 32.19 -0.63
C GLU A 193 -10.27 32.70 -0.03
N GLU A 194 -9.94 32.25 1.19
CA GLU A 194 -8.72 32.56 1.93
C GLU A 194 -7.58 31.55 1.69
N GLY A 195 -7.83 30.51 0.87
CA GLY A 195 -6.85 29.49 0.51
C GLY A 195 -6.73 28.31 1.47
N ALA A 196 -7.64 28.17 2.44
CA ALA A 196 -7.65 27.03 3.36
C ALA A 196 -8.34 25.81 2.73
N ALA A 197 -7.67 24.66 2.72
CA ALA A 197 -8.24 23.43 2.19
C ALA A 197 -9.29 22.84 3.15
N TYR A 198 -10.43 22.42 2.63
CA TYR A 198 -11.48 21.69 3.34
C TYR A 198 -11.97 20.53 2.47
N PHE A 199 -12.51 19.49 3.09
CA PHE A 199 -13.02 18.32 2.41
C PHE A 199 -14.53 18.31 2.46
N TYR A 200 -15.15 18.01 1.32
CA TYR A 200 -16.59 18.04 1.17
C TYR A 200 -17.05 16.73 0.53
N ASN A 201 -18.04 16.10 1.15
CA ASN A 201 -18.74 14.96 0.57
C ASN A 201 -19.92 15.43 -0.26
N SER A 202 -19.87 15.17 -1.56
CA SER A 202 -20.93 15.58 -2.49
C SER A 202 -22.20 14.75 -2.42
N VAL A 203 -22.17 13.60 -1.77
CA VAL A 203 -23.31 12.68 -1.58
C VAL A 203 -24.03 12.92 -0.25
N THR A 204 -23.30 13.09 0.85
CA THR A 204 -23.87 13.33 2.18
C THR A 204 -24.06 14.81 2.50
N GLY A 205 -23.45 15.71 1.70
CA GLY A 205 -23.45 17.16 1.93
C GLY A 205 -22.63 17.58 3.14
N GLN A 206 -21.84 16.67 3.71
CA GLN A 206 -20.98 16.95 4.86
C GLN A 206 -19.73 17.70 4.40
N SER A 207 -19.46 18.84 5.02
CA SER A 207 -18.18 19.53 4.90
C SER A 207 -17.39 19.37 6.18
N HIS A 208 -16.09 19.18 6.02
CA HIS A 208 -15.18 18.92 7.11
C HIS A 208 -13.87 19.65 6.81
N TRP A 209 -13.35 20.37 7.78
CA TRP A 209 -12.07 21.09 7.65
C TRP A 209 -10.87 20.14 7.62
N GLU A 210 -11.13 18.85 7.84
CA GLU A 210 -10.21 17.73 7.90
C GLU A 210 -10.71 16.67 6.92
N LYS A 211 -9.84 15.79 6.41
CA LYS A 211 -10.30 14.72 5.52
C LYS A 211 -11.35 13.86 6.26
N PRO A 212 -12.40 13.38 5.59
CA PRO A 212 -13.44 12.52 6.19
C PRO A 212 -12.96 11.32 7.02
N ASP A 213 -13.84 10.80 7.87
CA ASP A 213 -13.58 9.86 8.97
C ASP A 213 -12.90 8.52 8.63
N HIS A 214 -12.82 8.11 7.36
CA HIS A 214 -12.04 6.95 6.87
C HIS A 214 -10.66 7.35 6.33
N TRP A 215 -10.32 8.64 6.40
CA TRP A 215 -9.40 9.29 5.48
C TRP A 215 -8.58 10.43 6.09
N THR A 216 -8.64 10.70 7.40
CA THR A 216 -7.75 11.72 7.97
C THR A 216 -6.30 11.32 7.72
N VAL A 217 -5.64 12.01 6.77
CA VAL A 217 -4.18 11.99 6.70
C VAL A 217 -3.76 12.82 7.89
N VAL A 218 -3.33 12.14 8.93
CA VAL A 218 -2.76 12.82 10.07
C VAL A 218 -1.28 12.90 9.80
N GLU A 219 -0.85 14.02 9.20
CA GLU A 219 0.57 14.40 9.27
C GLU A 219 0.84 14.79 10.72
N LYS A 220 1.15 13.80 11.54
CA LYS A 220 1.60 14.00 12.91
C LYS A 220 3.12 13.85 12.95
N ASP A 221 3.78 14.90 13.41
CA ASP A 221 5.19 14.84 13.84
C ASP A 221 5.40 13.94 15.07
N GLU A 222 4.32 13.48 15.70
CA GLU A 222 4.34 12.71 16.94
C GLU A 222 3.49 11.44 16.82
N LEU A 223 4.16 10.29 16.99
CA LEU A 223 3.55 9.01 17.37
C LEU A 223 3.36 8.98 18.89
#